data_AF-A0ABD2X044-F1
#
_entry.id   AF-A0ABD2X044-F1
#
_cell.length_a   1.000
_cell.length_b   1.000
_cell.length_c   1.000
_cell.angle_alpha   90.00
_cell.angle_beta   90.00
_cell.angle_gamma   90.00
#
_symmetry.space_group_name_H-M   'P 1'
#
loop_
_entity.id
_entity.type
_entity.pdbx_description
1 polymer ?
#
loop_
_entity_poly.entity_id
_entity_poly.type
_entity_poly.pdbx_seq_one_letter_code
_entity_poly.pdbx_strand_id
1 'polypeptide(L)'
;MQNFCLLKGQLKEMYYSIVKSKCELERQVIENTLPIASQNPAEVAHKIMKDLGYTGVVAGEVLHIIKCLRVETQIRPTDECYEQVPVIYNNETLFLSPRTRILVGNGKQITCEGRLPTMFKIGQTWIRSLPKIIDAPQPEILSPKNSPKWRYVSPESLAISGIYSEKDTRKLRDLIVFPLERGAVLNKILKSATGQQVNTEGISISPFLTEKILNDIASNTWNKVWNGFTSFGTASAGLKGLFMCIRMIKLIVDTTIHSYALYTIYGWSLHLLGALWDSVFHLLVHLGQQRRHEAVRQDLYNRIDQQEINNVKEFQGVEVRQFEQPDMRHEAENIPQRPVAPPPPKNFGMGGIKI
;
A
#
# COMPACT_ATOMS: atom_id res chain seq x y z
N MET A 1 -27.86 17.77 -4.65
CA MET A 1 -28.04 19.19 -4.29
C MET A 1 -29.41 19.50 -3.68
N GLN A 2 -30.55 19.08 -4.26
CA GLN A 2 -31.91 19.43 -3.79
C GLN A 2 -32.12 19.41 -2.27
N ASN A 3 -31.72 18.35 -1.57
CA ASN A 3 -31.96 18.19 -0.12
C ASN A 3 -31.34 19.32 0.73
N PHE A 4 -30.24 19.93 0.30
CA PHE A 4 -29.63 21.08 1.00
C PHE A 4 -30.48 22.35 0.84
N CYS A 5 -31.07 22.56 -0.33
CA CYS A 5 -32.00 23.67 -0.57
C CYS A 5 -33.30 23.51 0.24
N LEU A 6 -33.80 22.26 0.36
CA LEU A 6 -34.96 21.93 1.21
C LEU A 6 -34.69 22.27 2.69
N LEU A 7 -33.56 21.79 3.25
CA LEU A 7 -33.17 22.06 4.64
C LEU A 7 -32.99 23.58 4.88
N LYS A 8 -32.38 24.29 3.94
CA LYS A 8 -32.21 25.75 3.99
C LYS A 8 -33.55 26.49 3.95
N GLY A 9 -34.55 25.99 3.21
CA GLY A 9 -35.92 26.49 3.21
C GLY A 9 -36.59 26.32 4.57
N GLN A 10 -36.65 25.08 5.06
CA GLN A 10 -37.27 24.72 6.35
C GLN A 10 -36.65 25.50 7.53
N LEU A 11 -35.31 25.64 7.56
CA LEU A 11 -34.63 26.41 8.60
C LEU A 11 -35.00 27.91 8.55
N LYS A 12 -35.17 28.47 7.35
CA LYS A 12 -35.58 29.87 7.14
C LYS A 12 -37.04 30.10 7.58
N GLU A 13 -37.92 29.17 7.26
CA GLU A 13 -39.34 29.18 7.69
C GLU A 13 -39.46 29.08 9.21
N MET A 14 -38.76 28.11 9.82
CA MET A 14 -38.70 27.97 11.28
C MET A 14 -38.17 29.24 11.96
N TYR A 15 -37.11 29.84 11.42
CA TYR A 15 -36.56 31.11 11.92
C TYR A 15 -37.59 32.25 11.86
N TYR A 16 -38.27 32.44 10.73
CA TYR A 16 -39.32 33.45 10.63
C TYR A 16 -40.49 33.18 11.58
N SER A 17 -40.88 31.91 11.78
CA SER A 17 -41.93 31.55 12.74
C SER A 17 -41.53 31.92 14.17
N ILE A 18 -40.30 31.63 14.58
CA ILE A 18 -39.79 31.98 15.93
C ILE A 18 -39.74 33.50 16.11
N VAL A 19 -39.26 34.25 15.11
CA VAL A 19 -39.23 35.72 15.14
C VAL A 19 -40.64 36.32 15.22
N LYS A 20 -41.60 35.76 14.46
CA LYS A 20 -43.01 36.18 14.50
C LYS A 20 -43.63 35.92 15.87
N SER A 21 -43.51 34.71 16.42
CA SER A 21 -44.07 34.39 17.73
C SER A 21 -43.41 35.19 18.87
N LYS A 22 -42.13 35.55 18.76
CA LYS A 22 -41.49 36.51 19.69
C LYS A 22 -42.14 37.89 19.60
N CYS A 23 -42.39 38.39 18.39
CA CYS A 23 -43.06 39.69 18.18
C CYS A 23 -44.49 39.69 18.75
N GLU A 24 -45.26 38.62 18.52
CA GLU A 24 -46.61 38.43 19.06
C GLU A 24 -46.62 38.40 20.59
N LEU A 25 -45.66 37.72 21.23
CA LEU A 25 -45.49 37.73 22.69
C LEU A 25 -45.06 39.09 23.23
N GLU A 26 -44.14 39.81 22.56
CA GLU A 26 -43.75 41.15 23.00
C GLU A 26 -44.89 42.16 22.82
N ARG A 27 -45.74 42.01 21.78
CA ARG A 27 -46.98 42.78 21.64
C ARG A 27 -47.96 42.49 22.78
N GLN A 28 -48.22 41.23 23.10
CA GLN A 28 -49.07 40.84 24.24
C GLN A 28 -48.53 41.37 25.57
N VAL A 29 -47.20 41.42 25.78
CA VAL A 29 -46.61 42.02 26.98
C VAL A 29 -46.90 43.53 27.03
N ILE A 30 -46.81 44.25 25.91
CA ILE A 30 -47.13 45.68 25.85
C ILE A 30 -48.64 45.90 26.08
N GLU A 31 -49.50 45.18 25.37
CA GLU A 31 -50.97 45.24 25.48
C GLU A 31 -51.45 44.99 26.92
N ASN A 32 -50.89 44.00 27.62
CA ASN A 32 -51.23 43.71 29.02
C ASN A 32 -50.59 44.67 30.04
N THR A 33 -49.52 45.38 29.66
CA THR A 33 -48.83 46.32 30.57
C THR A 33 -49.39 47.75 30.45
N LEU A 34 -49.86 48.17 29.29
CA LEU A 34 -50.31 49.53 29.03
C LEU A 34 -51.46 50.02 29.95
N PRO A 35 -52.49 49.22 30.29
CA PRO A 35 -53.54 49.64 31.23
C PRO A 35 -53.01 50.02 32.62
N ILE A 36 -51.91 49.39 33.05
CA ILE A 36 -51.25 49.63 34.35
C ILE A 36 -50.61 51.02 34.40
N ALA A 37 -50.33 51.65 33.24
CA ALA A 37 -49.69 52.96 33.19
C ALA A 37 -50.50 54.06 33.88
N SER A 38 -51.82 53.92 33.90
CA SER A 38 -52.74 54.82 34.62
C SER A 38 -52.54 54.82 36.14
N GLN A 39 -52.07 53.71 36.72
CA GLN A 39 -51.88 53.52 38.16
C GLN A 39 -50.41 53.58 38.59
N ASN A 40 -49.50 53.09 37.74
CA ASN A 40 -48.06 53.09 38.02
C ASN A 40 -47.23 53.22 36.72
N PRO A 41 -47.10 54.43 36.18
CA PRO A 41 -46.40 54.65 34.91
C PRO A 41 -44.88 54.43 35.01
N ALA A 42 -44.28 54.57 36.20
CA ALA A 42 -42.86 54.32 36.42
C ALA A 42 -42.52 52.82 36.32
N GLU A 43 -43.36 51.93 36.84
CA GLU A 43 -43.20 50.49 36.64
C GLU A 43 -43.43 50.06 35.20
N VAL A 44 -44.38 50.69 34.50
CA VAL A 44 -44.60 50.44 33.06
C VAL A 44 -43.38 50.89 32.24
N ALA A 45 -42.82 52.07 32.52
CA ALA A 45 -41.61 52.54 31.87
C ALA A 45 -40.42 51.58 32.09
N HIS A 46 -40.17 51.16 33.33
CA HIS A 46 -39.16 50.14 33.65
C HIS A 46 -39.42 48.81 32.91
N LYS A 47 -40.67 48.34 32.87
CA LYS A 47 -41.06 47.07 32.22
C LYS A 47 -40.90 47.10 30.69
N ILE A 48 -41.22 48.22 30.05
CA ILE A 48 -41.10 48.41 28.59
C ILE A 48 -39.62 48.58 28.20
N MET A 49 -38.88 49.44 28.91
CA MET A 49 -37.48 49.73 28.60
C MET A 49 -36.53 48.60 29.02
N LYS A 50 -36.96 47.69 29.90
CA LYS A 50 -36.21 46.52 30.41
C LYS A 50 -34.90 46.89 31.15
N ASP A 51 -34.82 48.13 31.64
CA ASP A 51 -33.65 48.74 32.30
C ASP A 51 -34.10 49.69 33.42
N LEU A 52 -33.19 50.04 34.34
CA LEU A 52 -33.44 50.94 35.47
C LEU A 52 -33.25 52.41 35.08
N GLY A 53 -33.76 53.32 35.92
CA GLY A 53 -33.63 54.76 35.66
C GLY A 53 -34.48 55.27 34.50
N TYR A 54 -35.60 54.63 34.21
CA TYR A 54 -36.67 55.18 33.37
C TYR A 54 -37.92 55.37 34.22
N THR A 55 -38.55 56.53 34.07
CA THR A 55 -39.84 56.86 34.67
C THR A 55 -40.88 57.12 33.59
N GLY A 56 -42.16 57.09 33.96
CA GLY A 56 -43.28 57.37 33.06
C GLY A 56 -44.16 58.48 33.63
N VAL A 57 -44.68 59.33 32.75
CA VAL A 57 -45.73 60.32 33.07
C VAL A 57 -46.86 60.17 32.07
N VAL A 58 -48.09 60.01 32.54
CA VAL A 58 -49.28 59.94 31.67
C VAL A 58 -49.83 61.35 31.43
N ALA A 59 -50.08 61.68 30.16
CA ALA A 59 -50.74 62.91 29.73
C ALA A 59 -51.86 62.55 28.75
N GLY A 60 -53.11 62.55 29.23
CA GLY A 60 -54.24 62.01 28.47
C GLY A 60 -54.03 60.52 28.16
N GLU A 61 -54.06 60.15 26.89
CA GLU A 61 -53.83 58.78 26.42
C GLU A 61 -52.34 58.44 26.20
N VAL A 62 -51.43 59.41 26.37
CA VAL A 62 -49.99 59.27 26.05
C VAL A 62 -49.17 58.97 27.31
N LEU A 63 -48.31 57.94 27.24
CA LEU A 63 -47.27 57.68 28.24
C LEU A 63 -45.92 58.27 27.77
N HIS A 64 -45.48 59.35 28.41
CA HIS A 64 -44.15 59.91 28.21
C HIS A 64 -43.13 59.15 29.05
N ILE A 65 -42.19 58.45 28.41
CA ILE A 65 -41.07 57.77 29.07
C ILE A 65 -39.88 58.73 29.15
N ILE A 66 -39.36 58.94 30.36
CA ILE A 66 -38.27 59.89 30.65
C ILE A 66 -37.10 59.12 31.29
N LYS A 67 -35.88 59.38 30.83
CA LYS A 67 -34.67 58.79 31.41
C LYS A 67 -34.13 59.65 32.55
N CYS A 68 -33.97 59.05 33.72
CA CYS A 68 -33.40 59.67 34.91
C CYS A 68 -31.86 59.69 34.85
N LEU A 69 -31.25 60.69 35.48
CA LEU A 69 -29.81 60.69 35.74
C LEU A 69 -29.49 59.70 36.87
N ARG A 70 -28.37 58.99 36.74
CA ARG A 70 -27.86 58.11 37.81
C ARG A 70 -27.06 58.95 38.81
N VAL A 71 -27.42 58.84 40.08
CA VAL A 71 -26.73 59.47 41.22
C VAL A 71 -26.41 58.42 42.27
N GLU A 72 -25.51 58.74 43.20
CA GLU A 72 -25.18 57.91 44.36
C GLU A 72 -25.71 58.58 45.63
N THR A 73 -26.25 57.77 46.55
CA THR A 73 -26.98 58.24 47.74
C THR A 73 -26.63 57.38 48.95
N GLN A 74 -26.53 58.00 50.12
CA GLN A 74 -26.28 57.26 51.36
C GLN A 74 -27.60 56.82 52.00
N ILE A 75 -27.65 55.61 52.56
CA ILE A 75 -28.83 55.10 53.26
C ILE A 75 -28.91 55.75 54.65
N ARG A 76 -30.10 56.23 55.03
CA ARG A 76 -30.34 56.95 56.30
C ARG A 76 -31.07 56.04 57.31
N PRO A 77 -30.60 55.88 58.56
CA PRO A 77 -31.38 55.21 59.60
C PRO A 77 -32.62 56.05 59.99
N THR A 78 -33.75 55.40 60.28
CA THR A 78 -34.99 56.05 60.72
C THR A 78 -35.71 55.18 61.74
N ASP A 79 -36.22 55.75 62.83
CA ASP A 79 -36.98 55.01 63.85
C ASP A 79 -38.36 54.51 63.34
N GLU A 80 -38.83 55.06 62.22
CA GLU A 80 -40.05 54.66 61.52
C GLU A 80 -39.76 53.78 60.30
N CYS A 81 -40.72 52.94 59.90
CA CYS A 81 -40.65 52.10 58.71
C CYS A 81 -41.35 52.74 57.50
N TYR A 82 -40.77 52.52 56.31
CA TYR A 82 -41.25 53.04 55.04
C TYR A 82 -41.27 51.95 53.95
N GLU A 83 -42.14 52.11 52.94
CA GLU A 83 -42.20 51.23 51.76
C GLU A 83 -41.04 51.47 50.77
N GLN A 84 -40.40 52.64 50.87
CA GLN A 84 -39.22 53.05 50.11
C GLN A 84 -38.01 53.15 51.05
N VAL A 85 -36.79 52.96 50.55
CA VAL A 85 -35.58 53.07 51.38
C VAL A 85 -35.30 54.55 51.71
N PRO A 86 -35.23 54.97 52.98
CA PRO A 86 -34.83 56.34 53.33
C PRO A 86 -33.34 56.57 52.99
N VAL A 87 -33.05 57.68 52.30
CA VAL A 87 -31.71 58.04 51.82
C VAL A 87 -31.41 59.53 52.02
N ILE A 88 -30.13 59.88 51.96
CA ILE A 88 -29.64 61.27 51.89
C ILE A 88 -28.95 61.47 50.53
N TYR A 89 -29.27 62.60 49.89
CA TYR A 89 -28.68 63.06 48.64
C TYR A 89 -28.55 64.59 48.71
N ASN A 90 -27.37 65.14 48.42
CA ASN A 90 -27.10 66.59 48.51
C ASN A 90 -27.53 67.25 49.85
N ASN A 91 -27.41 66.53 50.97
CA ASN A 91 -27.93 66.87 52.31
C ASN A 91 -29.46 66.96 52.44
N GLU A 92 -30.23 66.73 51.38
CA GLU A 92 -31.68 66.55 51.42
C GLU A 92 -32.03 65.10 51.79
N THR A 93 -33.14 64.91 52.52
CA THR A 93 -33.63 63.60 52.91
C THR A 93 -34.70 63.13 51.93
N LEU A 94 -34.40 62.10 51.16
CA LEU A 94 -35.26 61.57 50.10
C LEU A 94 -35.53 60.07 50.33
N PHE A 95 -36.32 59.46 49.45
CA PHE A 95 -36.65 58.04 49.51
C PHE A 95 -36.39 57.37 48.15
N LEU A 96 -35.85 56.15 48.18
CA LEU A 96 -35.50 55.37 46.99
C LEU A 96 -36.56 54.29 46.73
N SER A 97 -37.19 54.33 45.55
CA SER A 97 -38.20 53.35 45.13
C SER A 97 -37.64 51.91 45.07
N PRO A 98 -38.32 50.90 45.63
CA PRO A 98 -37.82 49.52 45.76
C PRO A 98 -37.47 48.83 44.43
N ARG A 99 -38.15 49.20 43.34
CA ARG A 99 -38.08 48.52 42.03
C ARG A 99 -37.44 49.41 40.98
N THR A 100 -38.00 50.59 40.72
CA THR A 100 -37.47 51.53 39.71
C THR A 100 -36.16 52.21 40.12
N ARG A 101 -35.83 52.24 41.42
CA ARG A 101 -34.68 52.97 42.00
C ARG A 101 -34.64 54.47 41.64
N ILE A 102 -35.81 55.07 41.49
CA ILE A 102 -35.99 56.53 41.36
C ILE A 102 -36.05 57.14 42.77
N LEU A 103 -35.48 58.33 42.93
CA LEU A 103 -35.60 59.14 44.15
C LEU A 103 -36.92 59.92 44.15
N VAL A 104 -37.62 59.90 45.29
CA VAL A 104 -38.86 60.65 45.53
C VAL A 104 -38.76 61.41 46.85
N GLY A 105 -39.40 62.58 46.94
CA GLY A 105 -39.34 63.42 48.15
C GLY A 105 -40.09 62.83 49.35
N ASN A 106 -41.21 62.15 49.10
CA ASN A 106 -42.09 61.63 50.14
C ASN A 106 -42.08 60.09 50.14
N GLY A 107 -41.81 59.49 51.30
CA GLY A 107 -41.96 58.06 51.55
C GLY A 107 -43.35 57.74 52.10
N LYS A 108 -43.87 56.57 51.77
CA LYS A 108 -45.09 56.02 52.37
C LYS A 108 -44.71 55.28 53.65
N GLN A 109 -45.07 55.85 54.79
CA GLN A 109 -44.90 55.24 56.10
C GLN A 109 -45.75 53.96 56.23
N ILE A 110 -45.22 52.95 56.93
CA ILE A 110 -45.87 51.66 57.14
C ILE A 110 -45.64 51.15 58.58
N THR A 111 -46.49 50.25 59.05
CA THR A 111 -46.29 49.53 60.32
C THR A 111 -45.04 48.65 60.24
N CYS A 112 -44.18 48.71 61.25
CA CYS A 112 -42.97 47.90 61.37
C CYS A 112 -43.26 46.42 61.74
N GLU A 113 -43.86 45.66 60.81
CA GLU A 113 -44.16 44.23 61.00
C GLU A 113 -42.93 43.35 60.68
N GLY A 114 -42.42 42.65 61.69
CA GLY A 114 -41.25 41.77 61.58
C GLY A 114 -41.49 40.46 60.81
N ARG A 115 -42.75 40.03 60.67
CA ARG A 115 -43.14 38.82 59.91
C ARG A 115 -43.21 39.04 58.41
N LEU A 116 -43.53 40.27 57.97
CA LEU A 116 -43.69 40.67 56.58
C LEU A 116 -42.89 41.96 56.29
N PRO A 117 -41.56 41.96 56.51
CA PRO A 117 -40.76 43.16 56.39
C PRO A 117 -40.59 43.57 54.92
N THR A 118 -40.48 44.88 54.64
CA THR A 118 -40.14 45.37 53.31
C THR A 118 -38.69 45.00 52.97
N MET A 119 -38.51 44.29 51.86
CA MET A 119 -37.22 43.75 51.42
C MET A 119 -36.75 44.38 50.11
N PHE A 120 -35.47 44.73 50.07
CA PHE A 120 -34.84 45.49 48.99
C PHE A 120 -33.55 44.80 48.55
N LYS A 121 -33.29 44.77 47.25
CA LYS A 121 -32.02 44.28 46.70
C LYS A 121 -31.07 45.43 46.42
N ILE A 122 -30.00 45.55 47.19
CA ILE A 122 -28.96 46.58 47.04
C ILE A 122 -27.67 45.90 46.58
N GLY A 123 -27.19 46.26 45.38
CA GLY A 123 -26.11 45.52 44.73
C GLY A 123 -26.47 44.03 44.54
N GLN A 124 -25.78 43.15 45.28
CA GLN A 124 -26.04 41.71 45.31
C GLN A 124 -26.79 41.25 46.57
N THR A 125 -26.74 41.99 47.68
CA THR A 125 -27.36 41.60 48.95
C THR A 125 -28.84 41.95 49.01
N TRP A 126 -29.56 41.22 49.87
CA TRP A 126 -30.93 41.52 50.24
C TRP A 126 -30.95 42.08 51.66
N ILE A 127 -31.58 43.23 51.82
CA ILE A 127 -31.78 43.88 53.11
C ILE A 127 -33.27 44.01 53.41
N ARG A 128 -33.62 44.09 54.69
CA ARG A 128 -34.98 44.41 55.17
C ARG A 128 -34.97 45.75 55.91
N SER A 129 -35.95 46.60 55.60
CA SER A 129 -36.10 47.92 56.21
C SER A 129 -37.09 47.87 57.38
N LEU A 130 -36.62 47.35 58.51
CA LEU A 130 -37.17 47.67 59.83
C LEU A 130 -36.54 49.01 60.30
N PRO A 131 -36.81 49.54 61.52
CA PRO A 131 -36.19 50.79 61.98
C PRO A 131 -34.65 50.75 62.02
N LYS A 132 -34.11 49.53 62.02
CA LYS A 132 -32.72 49.25 61.68
C LYS A 132 -32.72 48.37 60.44
N ILE A 133 -31.82 48.68 59.52
CA ILE A 133 -31.60 47.86 58.33
C ILE A 133 -30.77 46.64 58.73
N ILE A 134 -31.27 45.47 58.33
CA ILE A 134 -30.71 44.16 58.67
C ILE A 134 -30.64 43.34 57.39
N ASP A 135 -29.66 42.45 57.27
CA ASP A 135 -29.63 41.48 56.18
C ASP A 135 -30.88 40.58 56.18
N ALA A 136 -31.31 40.18 54.98
CA ALA A 136 -32.44 39.32 54.73
C ALA A 136 -32.03 38.14 53.82
N PRO A 137 -32.65 36.95 53.98
CA PRO A 137 -32.46 35.86 53.03
C PRO A 137 -32.96 36.27 51.64
N GLN A 138 -32.37 35.70 50.58
CA GLN A 138 -32.85 35.90 49.22
C GLN A 138 -34.24 35.26 49.04
N PRO A 139 -35.23 35.96 48.47
CA PRO A 139 -36.55 35.39 48.15
C PRO A 139 -36.46 34.38 46.99
N GLU A 140 -37.47 33.49 46.92
CA GLU A 140 -37.59 32.48 45.87
C GLU A 140 -37.73 33.10 44.47
N ILE A 141 -36.98 32.58 43.49
CA ILE A 141 -37.02 33.06 42.10
C ILE A 141 -38.11 32.32 41.33
N LEU A 142 -39.27 32.96 41.20
CA LEU A 142 -40.34 32.48 40.33
C LEU A 142 -39.85 32.32 38.88
N SER A 143 -39.86 31.09 38.40
CA SER A 143 -39.46 30.73 37.03
C SER A 143 -40.68 30.41 36.16
N PRO A 144 -40.64 30.67 34.84
CA PRO A 144 -41.71 30.27 33.94
C PRO A 144 -41.83 28.74 33.91
N LYS A 145 -43.06 28.21 34.11
CA LYS A 145 -43.32 26.75 34.23
C LYS A 145 -42.80 25.94 33.04
N ASN A 146 -42.78 26.53 31.84
CA ASN A 146 -42.28 25.90 30.62
C ASN A 146 -41.00 26.61 30.17
N SER A 147 -39.84 25.95 30.31
CA SER A 147 -38.57 26.38 29.72
C SER A 147 -38.19 25.48 28.53
N PRO A 148 -37.91 26.02 27.34
CA PRO A 148 -37.60 25.21 26.16
C PRO A 148 -36.20 24.60 26.28
N LYS A 149 -36.13 23.30 26.57
CA LYS A 149 -34.87 22.55 26.65
C LYS A 149 -34.35 22.19 25.25
N TRP A 150 -33.75 23.16 24.56
CA TRP A 150 -32.98 22.85 23.36
C TRP A 150 -31.72 22.02 23.69
N ARG A 151 -31.29 21.18 22.75
CA ARG A 151 -30.01 20.47 22.78
C ARG A 151 -29.37 20.61 21.42
N TYR A 152 -28.20 21.23 21.35
CA TYR A 152 -27.41 21.22 20.12
C TYR A 152 -26.94 19.79 19.83
N VAL A 153 -27.04 19.37 18.58
CA VAL A 153 -26.54 18.07 18.10
C VAL A 153 -25.46 18.37 17.05
N SER A 154 -24.23 18.02 17.38
CA SER A 154 -23.08 18.11 16.51
C SER A 154 -23.20 17.10 15.35
N PRO A 155 -23.09 17.52 14.07
CA PRO A 155 -23.13 16.60 12.93
C PRO A 155 -21.75 15.95 12.71
N GLU A 156 -21.30 15.17 13.69
CA GLU A 156 -19.93 14.63 13.80
C GLU A 156 -19.50 13.76 12.61
N SER A 157 -20.47 13.07 11.99
CA SER A 157 -20.23 12.22 10.81
C SER A 157 -19.79 12.99 9.55
N LEU A 158 -20.02 14.30 9.47
CA LEU A 158 -19.63 15.11 8.30
C LEU A 158 -18.11 15.23 8.11
N ALA A 159 -17.32 15.05 9.17
CA ALA A 159 -15.85 15.09 9.08
C ALA A 159 -15.21 13.74 8.75
N ILE A 160 -15.95 12.63 8.90
CA ILE A 160 -15.44 11.25 8.80
C ILE A 160 -15.72 10.65 7.41
N SER A 161 -16.66 11.22 6.65
CA SER A 161 -17.05 10.74 5.31
C SER A 161 -16.04 11.14 4.22
N GLY A 162 -14.85 10.53 4.27
CA GLY A 162 -13.92 10.51 3.14
C GLY A 162 -14.38 9.54 2.05
N ILE A 163 -14.05 9.83 0.78
CA ILE A 163 -14.33 8.94 -0.37
C ILE A 163 -13.45 7.67 -0.31
N TYR A 164 -12.32 7.74 0.39
CA TYR A 164 -11.36 6.65 0.55
C TYR A 164 -11.57 5.93 1.89
N SER A 165 -11.58 4.59 1.87
CA SER A 165 -11.59 3.81 3.12
C SER A 165 -10.25 3.93 3.86
N GLU A 166 -10.20 3.56 5.15
CA GLU A 166 -8.93 3.47 5.89
C GLU A 166 -7.88 2.56 5.23
N LYS A 167 -8.32 1.61 4.40
CA LYS A 167 -7.42 0.72 3.66
C LYS A 167 -6.79 1.45 2.47
N ASP A 168 -7.53 2.38 1.86
CA ASP A 168 -7.07 3.12 0.69
C ASP A 168 -6.28 4.37 1.08
N THR A 169 -6.60 5.02 2.21
CA THR A 169 -5.74 6.07 2.79
C THR A 169 -4.40 5.50 3.28
N ARG A 170 -4.39 4.28 3.85
CA ARG A 170 -3.14 3.55 4.16
C ARG A 170 -2.31 3.26 2.90
N LYS A 171 -2.89 2.60 1.87
CA LYS A 171 -2.19 2.40 0.58
C LYS A 171 -1.65 3.69 -0.02
N LEU A 172 -2.42 4.78 0.02
CA LEU A 172 -1.99 6.07 -0.53
C LEU A 172 -0.82 6.65 0.27
N ARG A 173 -0.83 6.52 1.60
CA ARG A 173 0.31 6.87 2.45
C ARG A 173 1.55 6.05 2.08
N ASP A 174 1.40 4.74 1.94
CA ASP A 174 2.52 3.84 1.60
C ASP A 174 3.13 4.19 0.23
N LEU A 175 2.29 4.52 -0.77
CA LEU A 175 2.71 4.99 -2.09
C LEU A 175 3.44 6.35 -2.06
N ILE A 176 3.09 7.25 -1.12
CA ILE A 176 3.74 8.55 -0.94
C ILE A 176 5.06 8.42 -0.16
N VAL A 177 5.14 7.48 0.79
CA VAL A 177 6.33 7.24 1.62
C VAL A 177 7.42 6.47 0.86
N PHE A 178 7.05 5.49 0.04
CA PHE A 178 8.01 4.62 -0.66
C PHE A 178 9.11 5.36 -1.47
N PRO A 179 8.82 6.42 -2.25
CA PRO A 179 9.87 7.19 -2.93
C PRO A 179 10.86 7.89 -1.99
N LEU A 180 10.41 8.31 -0.80
CA LEU A 180 11.22 9.01 0.19
C LEU A 180 12.16 8.03 0.92
N GLU A 181 11.65 6.85 1.30
CA GLU A 181 12.44 5.83 1.99
C GLU A 181 13.41 5.08 1.08
N ARG A 182 13.16 5.06 -0.25
CA ARG A 182 13.97 4.33 -1.25
C ARG A 182 15.48 4.54 -1.10
N GLY A 183 15.92 5.77 -0.82
CA GLY A 183 17.34 6.07 -0.63
C GLY A 183 17.93 5.45 0.64
N ALA A 184 17.18 5.45 1.75
CA ALA A 184 17.58 4.83 3.01
C ALA A 184 17.59 3.30 2.92
N VAL A 185 16.57 2.71 2.28
CA VAL A 185 16.48 1.27 2.04
C VAL A 185 17.62 0.78 1.14
N LEU A 186 17.89 1.47 0.02
CA LEU A 186 18.99 1.13 -0.87
C LEU A 186 20.36 1.21 -0.16
N ASN A 187 20.59 2.26 0.64
CA ASN A 187 21.83 2.38 1.41
C ASN A 187 21.98 1.29 2.49
N LYS A 188 20.89 0.85 3.14
CA LYS A 188 20.92 -0.31 4.05
C LYS A 188 21.27 -1.61 3.31
N ILE A 189 20.68 -1.84 2.12
CA ILE A 189 20.97 -3.01 1.27
C ILE A 189 22.44 -3.00 0.81
N LEU A 190 22.94 -1.86 0.32
CA LEU A 190 24.34 -1.73 -0.12
C LEU A 190 25.32 -2.03 1.02
N LYS A 191 25.09 -1.47 2.21
CA LYS A 191 25.92 -1.74 3.40
C LYS A 191 25.94 -3.23 3.74
N SER A 192 24.77 -3.86 3.78
CA SER A 192 24.65 -5.31 4.03
C SER A 192 25.37 -6.15 2.97
N ALA A 193 25.24 -5.80 1.68
CA ALA A 193 25.94 -6.48 0.59
C ALA A 193 27.47 -6.30 0.65
N THR A 194 27.96 -5.17 1.17
CA THR A 194 29.40 -4.95 1.46
C THR A 194 29.89 -5.60 2.75
N GLY A 195 29.08 -6.44 3.41
CA GLY A 195 29.45 -7.11 4.66
C GLY A 195 29.49 -6.21 5.89
N GLN A 196 29.06 -4.95 5.79
CA GLN A 196 28.97 -4.03 6.91
C GLN A 196 27.72 -4.37 7.73
N GLN A 197 27.86 -4.58 9.05
CA GLN A 197 26.72 -4.89 9.90
C GLN A 197 25.70 -3.72 9.92
N VAL A 198 24.43 -4.03 9.69
CA VAL A 198 23.32 -3.09 9.66
C VAL A 198 22.24 -3.63 10.59
N ASN A 199 21.68 -2.81 11.48
CA ASN A 199 20.58 -3.27 12.33
C ASN A 199 19.36 -3.60 11.44
N THR A 200 18.96 -4.87 11.42
CA THR A 200 18.04 -5.47 10.44
C THR A 200 16.56 -5.24 10.73
N GLU A 201 16.24 -4.37 11.69
CA GLU A 201 14.89 -3.88 11.95
C GLU A 201 14.26 -3.29 10.67
N GLY A 202 13.20 -3.95 10.20
CA GLY A 202 12.37 -3.54 9.07
C GLY A 202 12.80 -4.01 7.67
N ILE A 203 13.97 -4.67 7.49
CA ILE A 203 14.40 -5.18 6.17
C ILE A 203 14.55 -6.70 6.18
N SER A 204 13.46 -7.39 5.89
CA SER A 204 13.47 -8.83 5.58
C SER A 204 13.91 -9.05 4.13
N ILE A 205 15.10 -9.63 3.93
CA ILE A 205 15.57 -10.09 2.61
C ILE A 205 15.04 -11.48 2.22
N SER A 206 14.40 -12.18 3.17
CA SER A 206 13.78 -13.50 2.95
C SER A 206 12.71 -13.59 1.84
N PRO A 207 11.95 -12.53 1.46
CA PRO A 207 11.05 -12.60 0.30
C PRO A 207 11.80 -12.71 -1.05
N PHE A 208 13.04 -12.23 -1.13
CA PHE A 208 13.88 -12.36 -2.33
C PHE A 208 14.65 -13.69 -2.36
N LEU A 209 14.94 -14.26 -1.19
CA LEU A 209 15.63 -15.55 -1.01
C LEU A 209 14.68 -16.63 -0.44
N THR A 210 13.42 -16.61 -0.88
CA THR A 210 12.42 -17.60 -0.44
C THR A 210 12.75 -18.97 -1.02
N GLU A 211 12.65 -20.00 -0.18
CA GLU A 211 12.91 -21.42 -0.49
C GLU A 211 12.30 -21.88 -1.83
N LYS A 212 11.09 -21.41 -2.15
CA LYS A 212 10.41 -21.70 -3.42
C LYS A 212 11.18 -21.19 -4.65
N ILE A 213 11.75 -20.00 -4.60
CA ILE A 213 12.55 -19.42 -5.70
C ILE A 213 13.85 -20.23 -5.89
N LEU A 214 14.47 -20.65 -4.79
CA LEU A 214 15.66 -21.51 -4.83
C LEU A 214 15.34 -22.88 -5.45
N ASN A 215 14.22 -23.50 -5.09
CA ASN A 215 13.76 -24.76 -5.68
C ASN A 215 13.36 -24.62 -7.17
N ASP A 216 12.67 -23.54 -7.54
CA ASP A 216 12.29 -23.27 -8.93
C ASP A 216 13.54 -23.04 -9.82
N ILE A 217 14.57 -22.36 -9.32
CA ILE A 217 15.85 -22.18 -10.03
C ILE A 217 16.59 -23.52 -10.15
N ALA A 218 16.73 -24.27 -9.05
CA ALA A 218 17.47 -25.52 -9.02
C ALA A 218 16.86 -26.57 -9.97
N SER A 219 15.56 -26.85 -9.82
CA SER A 219 14.87 -27.92 -10.57
C SER A 219 14.81 -27.65 -12.08
N ASN A 220 14.41 -26.43 -12.49
CA ASN A 220 14.24 -26.10 -13.91
C ASN A 220 15.58 -25.98 -14.65
N THR A 221 16.65 -25.56 -13.97
CA THR A 221 17.99 -25.50 -14.55
C THR A 221 18.60 -26.90 -14.66
N TRP A 222 18.52 -27.70 -13.59
CA TRP A 222 19.07 -29.05 -13.54
C TRP A 222 18.48 -29.97 -14.62
N ASN A 223 17.16 -29.99 -14.75
CA ASN A 223 16.48 -30.86 -15.72
C ASN A 223 16.82 -30.50 -17.18
N LYS A 224 17.05 -29.22 -17.50
CA LYS A 224 17.50 -28.81 -18.84
C LYS A 224 18.93 -29.26 -19.14
N VAL A 225 19.84 -29.09 -18.18
CA VAL A 225 21.26 -29.51 -18.33
C VAL A 225 21.36 -31.03 -18.47
N TRP A 226 20.62 -31.78 -17.63
CA TRP A 226 20.64 -33.24 -17.63
C TRP A 226 20.08 -33.86 -18.92
N ASN A 227 18.99 -33.30 -19.47
CA ASN A 227 18.43 -33.75 -20.74
C ASN A 227 19.37 -33.49 -21.93
N GLY A 228 20.16 -32.41 -21.91
CA GLY A 228 21.20 -32.15 -22.91
C GLY A 228 22.34 -33.18 -22.84
N PHE A 229 22.83 -33.47 -21.64
CA PHE A 229 23.94 -34.41 -21.43
C PHE A 229 23.56 -35.86 -21.80
N THR A 230 22.37 -36.31 -21.40
CA THR A 230 21.88 -37.66 -21.72
C THR A 230 21.67 -37.88 -23.22
N SER A 231 21.17 -36.87 -23.95
CA SER A 231 21.02 -36.95 -25.42
C SER A 231 22.35 -37.01 -26.17
N PHE A 232 23.44 -36.47 -25.61
CA PHE A 232 24.78 -36.60 -26.19
C PHE A 232 25.38 -38.00 -25.94
N GLY A 233 25.12 -38.57 -24.77
CA GLY A 233 25.54 -39.93 -24.40
C GLY A 233 24.94 -41.01 -25.31
N THR A 234 23.63 -40.94 -25.59
CA THR A 234 22.96 -41.94 -26.44
C THR A 234 23.43 -41.88 -27.90
N ALA A 235 23.56 -40.68 -28.47
CA ALA A 235 24.04 -40.49 -29.84
C ALA A 235 25.48 -41.00 -30.04
N SER A 236 26.38 -40.68 -29.11
CA SER A 236 27.79 -41.12 -29.17
C SER A 236 27.95 -42.63 -28.96
N ALA A 237 27.14 -43.25 -28.09
CA ALA A 237 27.10 -44.70 -27.91
C ALA A 237 26.65 -45.43 -29.19
N GLY A 238 25.61 -44.95 -29.88
CA GLY A 238 25.14 -45.54 -31.13
C GLY A 238 26.20 -45.56 -32.24
N LEU A 239 26.92 -44.44 -32.42
CA LEU A 239 28.00 -44.33 -33.40
C LEU A 239 29.16 -45.29 -33.10
N LYS A 240 29.53 -45.47 -31.82
CA LYS A 240 30.55 -46.44 -31.40
C LYS A 240 30.09 -47.89 -31.59
N GLY A 241 28.82 -48.20 -31.34
CA GLY A 241 28.24 -49.52 -31.60
C GLY A 241 28.34 -49.91 -33.08
N LEU A 242 27.91 -49.04 -33.98
CA LEU A 242 27.96 -49.29 -35.43
C LEU A 242 29.40 -49.55 -35.92
N PHE A 243 30.37 -48.75 -35.46
CA PHE A 243 31.79 -48.94 -35.78
C PHE A 243 32.32 -50.30 -35.30
N MET A 244 31.87 -50.77 -34.13
CA MET A 244 32.27 -52.08 -33.59
C MET A 244 31.71 -53.24 -34.42
N CYS A 245 30.46 -53.14 -34.89
CA CYS A 245 29.87 -54.13 -35.79
C CYS A 245 30.65 -54.25 -37.11
N ILE A 246 31.05 -53.12 -37.72
CA ILE A 246 31.86 -53.11 -38.95
C ILE A 246 33.21 -53.81 -38.71
N ARG A 247 33.86 -53.57 -37.56
CA ARG A 247 35.12 -54.26 -37.22
C ARG A 247 34.96 -55.77 -36.98
N MET A 248 33.86 -56.20 -36.37
CA MET A 248 33.56 -57.63 -36.22
C MET A 248 33.41 -58.33 -37.58
N ILE A 249 32.72 -57.70 -38.54
CA ILE A 249 32.55 -58.25 -39.90
C ILE A 249 33.91 -58.39 -40.60
N LYS A 250 34.77 -57.36 -40.57
CA LYS A 250 36.10 -57.45 -41.17
C LYS A 250 36.93 -58.59 -40.55
N LEU A 251 36.95 -58.71 -39.22
CA LEU A 251 37.73 -59.75 -38.53
C LEU A 251 37.32 -61.17 -38.97
N ILE A 252 36.03 -61.41 -39.20
CA ILE A 252 35.54 -62.71 -39.72
C ILE A 252 36.10 -62.97 -41.13
N VAL A 253 36.01 -61.99 -42.03
CA VAL A 253 36.53 -62.12 -43.41
C VAL A 253 38.03 -62.42 -43.41
N ASP A 254 38.83 -61.59 -42.74
CA ASP A 254 40.29 -61.77 -42.63
C ASP A 254 40.63 -63.17 -42.08
N THR A 255 39.95 -63.60 -41.00
CA THR A 255 40.16 -64.93 -40.38
C THR A 255 39.83 -66.09 -41.35
N THR A 256 38.78 -65.96 -42.17
CA THR A 256 38.44 -67.01 -43.15
C THR A 256 39.46 -67.11 -44.30
N ILE A 257 39.96 -65.98 -44.80
CA ILE A 257 41.00 -65.93 -45.83
C ILE A 257 42.30 -66.55 -45.29
N HIS A 258 42.71 -66.17 -44.07
CA HIS A 258 43.89 -66.72 -43.42
C HIS A 258 43.76 -68.23 -43.16
N SER A 259 42.59 -68.69 -42.70
CA SER A 259 42.33 -70.13 -42.47
C SER A 259 42.43 -70.94 -43.75
N TYR A 260 41.86 -70.44 -44.86
CA TYR A 260 41.94 -71.09 -46.17
C TYR A 260 43.39 -71.16 -46.67
N ALA A 261 44.09 -70.02 -46.69
CA ALA A 261 45.48 -69.96 -47.16
C ALA A 261 46.39 -70.89 -46.35
N LEU A 262 46.28 -70.90 -45.01
CA LEU A 262 47.12 -71.73 -44.16
C LEU A 262 46.82 -73.24 -44.30
N TYR A 263 45.55 -73.61 -44.51
CA TYR A 263 45.16 -74.99 -44.82
C TYR A 263 45.84 -75.53 -46.09
N THR A 264 45.99 -74.71 -47.14
CA THR A 264 46.69 -75.13 -48.38
C THR A 264 48.21 -75.33 -48.24
N ILE A 265 48.81 -74.87 -47.14
CA ILE A 265 50.26 -74.94 -46.89
C ILE A 265 50.61 -76.00 -45.83
N TYR A 266 49.83 -76.08 -44.74
CA TYR A 266 50.11 -76.94 -43.59
C TYR A 266 49.12 -78.10 -43.39
N GLY A 267 48.05 -78.16 -44.17
CA GLY A 267 46.97 -79.14 -43.99
C GLY A 267 46.25 -78.99 -42.65
N TRP A 268 45.71 -80.10 -42.13
CA TRP A 268 44.98 -80.09 -40.85
C TRP A 268 45.98 -80.17 -39.68
N SER A 269 46.35 -79.00 -39.15
CA SER A 269 47.41 -78.87 -38.14
C SER A 269 47.09 -77.74 -37.14
N LEU A 270 47.70 -77.79 -35.95
CA LEU A 270 47.52 -76.82 -34.86
C LEU A 270 47.81 -75.36 -35.28
N HIS A 271 48.63 -75.19 -36.33
CA HIS A 271 48.99 -73.91 -36.94
C HIS A 271 47.78 -73.06 -37.37
N LEU A 272 46.61 -73.66 -37.63
CA LEU A 272 45.36 -72.95 -37.97
C LEU A 272 44.96 -71.85 -36.95
N LEU A 273 45.36 -71.98 -35.68
CA LEU A 273 45.11 -70.92 -34.67
C LEU A 273 45.81 -69.59 -35.01
N GLY A 274 46.86 -69.61 -35.83
CA GLY A 274 47.53 -68.40 -36.33
C GLY A 274 46.68 -67.53 -37.26
N ALA A 275 45.56 -68.05 -37.80
CA ALA A 275 44.66 -67.29 -38.67
C ALA A 275 43.95 -66.12 -37.96
N LEU A 276 43.80 -66.19 -36.63
CA LEU A 276 43.18 -65.15 -35.81
C LEU A 276 44.03 -63.87 -35.66
N TRP A 277 45.29 -63.89 -36.09
CA TRP A 277 46.18 -62.73 -35.94
C TRP A 277 47.04 -62.53 -37.20
N ASP A 278 46.78 -61.46 -37.92
CA ASP A 278 47.43 -61.08 -39.19
C ASP A 278 48.97 -61.20 -39.16
N SER A 279 49.60 -60.67 -38.11
CA SER A 279 51.05 -60.74 -37.91
C SER A 279 51.60 -62.18 -37.74
N VAL A 280 50.78 -63.10 -37.21
CA VAL A 280 51.14 -64.52 -37.02
C VAL A 280 50.88 -65.30 -38.30
N PHE A 281 49.78 -65.00 -39.01
CA PHE A 281 49.51 -65.54 -40.34
C PHE A 281 50.66 -65.26 -41.32
N HIS A 282 51.09 -63.99 -41.44
CA HIS A 282 52.19 -63.61 -42.33
C HIS A 282 53.51 -64.34 -42.01
N LEU A 283 53.84 -64.50 -40.71
CA LEU A 283 55.03 -65.23 -40.27
C LEU A 283 54.96 -66.73 -40.63
N LEU A 284 53.79 -67.36 -40.41
CA LEU A 284 53.59 -68.77 -40.74
C LEU A 284 53.59 -69.03 -42.25
N VAL A 285 53.02 -68.13 -43.06
CA VAL A 285 53.09 -68.23 -44.53
C VAL A 285 54.54 -68.13 -45.01
N HIS A 286 55.34 -67.19 -44.48
CA HIS A 286 56.76 -67.07 -44.85
C HIS A 286 57.55 -68.35 -44.50
N LEU A 287 57.39 -68.89 -43.29
CA LEU A 287 58.05 -70.14 -42.88
C LEU A 287 57.58 -71.35 -43.71
N GLY A 288 56.32 -71.40 -44.09
CA GLY A 288 55.75 -72.45 -44.93
C GLY A 288 56.26 -72.39 -46.38
N GLN A 289 56.32 -71.19 -46.96
CA GLN A 289 56.91 -70.95 -48.27
C GLN A 289 58.42 -71.27 -48.27
N GLN A 290 59.15 -70.87 -47.23
CA GLN A 290 60.58 -71.16 -47.13
C GLN A 290 60.86 -72.68 -47.09
N ARG A 291 60.16 -73.45 -46.26
CA ARG A 291 60.27 -74.92 -46.27
C ARG A 291 59.93 -75.54 -47.63
N ARG A 292 58.95 -74.97 -48.35
CA ARG A 292 58.56 -75.43 -49.70
C ARG A 292 59.65 -75.13 -50.72
N HIS A 293 60.30 -73.97 -50.65
CA HIS A 293 61.47 -73.63 -51.45
C HIS A 293 62.69 -74.49 -51.11
N GLU A 294 62.94 -74.80 -49.83
CA GLU A 294 64.01 -75.70 -49.40
C GLU A 294 63.77 -77.12 -49.93
N ALA A 295 62.54 -77.66 -49.81
CA ALA A 295 62.18 -78.97 -50.35
C ALA A 295 62.29 -79.02 -51.89
N VAL A 296 61.80 -78.01 -52.61
CA VAL A 296 61.95 -77.91 -54.08
C VAL A 296 63.41 -77.74 -54.48
N ARG A 297 64.23 -77.02 -53.71
CA ARG A 297 65.67 -76.87 -53.96
C ARG A 297 66.43 -78.17 -53.70
N GLN A 298 66.01 -78.97 -52.71
CA GLN A 298 66.55 -80.30 -52.45
C GLN A 298 66.20 -81.27 -53.59
N ASP A 299 64.95 -81.25 -54.08
CA ASP A 299 64.54 -82.01 -55.26
C ASP A 299 65.28 -81.53 -56.53
N LEU A 300 65.51 -80.23 -56.69
CA LEU A 300 66.31 -79.69 -57.78
C LEU A 300 67.78 -80.11 -57.69
N TYR A 301 68.37 -80.13 -56.50
CA TYR A 301 69.75 -80.59 -56.30
C TYR A 301 69.88 -82.09 -56.58
N ASN A 302 68.95 -82.91 -56.06
CA ASN A 302 68.88 -84.35 -56.35
C ASN A 302 68.66 -84.61 -57.85
N ARG A 303 67.83 -83.79 -58.53
CA ARG A 303 67.66 -83.83 -59.99
C ARG A 303 68.90 -83.36 -60.74
N ILE A 304 69.67 -82.41 -60.22
CA ILE A 304 70.92 -81.96 -60.84
C ILE A 304 72.01 -83.02 -60.67
N ASP A 305 72.15 -83.67 -59.50
CA ASP A 305 73.00 -84.87 -59.35
C ASP A 305 72.54 -85.97 -60.33
N GLN A 306 71.23 -86.26 -60.38
CA GLN A 306 70.69 -87.22 -61.34
C GLN A 306 70.84 -86.76 -62.80
N GLN A 307 70.88 -85.47 -63.10
CA GLN A 307 71.12 -84.90 -64.42
C GLN A 307 72.59 -84.58 -64.70
N GLU A 308 73.54 -84.77 -63.79
CA GLU A 308 74.94 -84.96 -64.17
C GLU A 308 75.17 -86.44 -64.50
N ILE A 309 74.69 -87.34 -63.62
CA ILE A 309 74.61 -88.79 -63.89
C ILE A 309 73.82 -89.09 -65.17
N ASN A 310 72.82 -88.26 -65.51
CA ASN A 310 72.00 -88.33 -66.71
C ASN A 310 72.17 -87.15 -67.68
N ASN A 311 73.11 -86.19 -67.63
CA ASN A 311 73.49 -85.35 -68.83
C ASN A 311 74.79 -85.80 -69.48
N VAL A 312 75.33 -86.86 -68.90
CA VAL A 312 75.61 -88.06 -69.67
C VAL A 312 74.35 -88.56 -70.51
N LYS A 313 73.10 -87.90 -70.50
CA LYS A 313 71.71 -88.17 -71.15
C LYS A 313 70.38 -87.17 -71.29
N GLU A 314 70.00 -85.99 -70.66
CA GLU A 314 68.55 -85.51 -70.28
C GLU A 314 67.92 -84.01 -70.51
N PHE A 315 66.98 -83.40 -69.66
CA PHE A 315 65.82 -82.38 -69.97
C PHE A 315 65.38 -81.14 -68.99
N GLN A 316 64.20 -80.40 -69.13
CA GLN A 316 63.81 -79.00 -68.57
C GLN A 316 62.30 -78.57 -68.09
N GLY A 317 61.95 -77.30 -67.63
CA GLY A 317 60.67 -76.78 -66.91
C GLY A 317 59.79 -75.47 -67.30
N VAL A 318 58.98 -74.77 -66.39
CA VAL A 318 57.84 -73.71 -66.65
C VAL A 318 57.36 -72.67 -65.51
N GLU A 319 56.37 -71.70 -65.68
CA GLU A 319 55.94 -70.49 -64.79
C GLU A 319 54.46 -69.81 -64.90
N VAL A 320 53.90 -68.92 -63.97
CA VAL A 320 52.49 -68.24 -63.93
C VAL A 320 52.19 -66.89 -63.07
N ARG A 321 51.09 -66.06 -63.25
CA ARG A 321 50.80 -64.66 -62.61
C ARG A 321 49.29 -64.17 -62.26
N GLN A 322 48.98 -62.93 -61.70
CA GLN A 322 47.63 -62.41 -61.13
C GLN A 322 47.34 -60.81 -61.05
N PHE A 323 46.11 -60.29 -60.66
CA PHE A 323 45.48 -58.87 -60.59
C PHE A 323 44.37 -58.66 -59.43
N GLU A 324 43.54 -57.60 -59.04
CA GLU A 324 43.21 -56.10 -59.24
C GLU A 324 42.03 -55.52 -58.27
N GLN A 325 41.72 -54.18 -58.06
CA GLN A 325 40.59 -53.60 -57.16
C GLN A 325 40.14 -52.03 -57.23
N PRO A 326 38.85 -51.58 -56.90
CA PRO A 326 38.30 -50.16 -56.73
C PRO A 326 37.46 -49.85 -55.38
N ASP A 327 36.63 -48.83 -54.94
CA ASP A 327 36.03 -47.41 -55.17
C ASP A 327 35.43 -46.83 -53.79
N MET A 328 34.60 -45.78 -53.38
CA MET A 328 33.73 -44.56 -53.75
C MET A 328 33.35 -43.73 -52.40
N ARG A 329 32.51 -42.67 -52.05
CA ARG A 329 31.51 -41.55 -52.44
C ARG A 329 31.25 -40.56 -51.17
N HIS A 330 30.36 -39.54 -50.85
CA HIS A 330 29.24 -38.63 -51.36
C HIS A 330 28.84 -37.36 -50.41
N GLU A 331 27.58 -36.78 -50.42
CA GLU A 331 26.79 -35.85 -49.45
C GLU A 331 26.72 -34.24 -49.39
N ALA A 332 25.68 -33.59 -48.73
CA ALA A 332 25.29 -32.10 -48.56
C ALA A 332 24.28 -31.79 -47.34
N GLU A 333 23.58 -30.65 -46.92
CA GLU A 333 23.23 -29.17 -47.17
C GLU A 333 22.53 -28.49 -45.86
N ASN A 334 21.84 -27.32 -45.56
CA ASN A 334 21.34 -25.94 -46.04
C ASN A 334 20.84 -24.94 -44.86
N ILE A 335 20.34 -23.65 -45.01
CA ILE A 335 20.08 -22.56 -43.93
C ILE A 335 18.95 -21.39 -44.09
N PRO A 336 18.59 -20.50 -43.07
CA PRO A 336 17.42 -19.49 -43.02
C PRO A 336 17.60 -17.95 -42.53
N GLN A 337 16.53 -17.08 -42.30
CA GLN A 337 16.56 -15.56 -42.06
C GLN A 337 15.38 -14.79 -41.23
N ARG A 338 15.37 -13.41 -40.96
CA ARG A 338 14.32 -12.58 -40.17
C ARG A 338 14.35 -10.95 -40.15
N PRO A 339 13.26 -10.12 -39.85
CA PRO A 339 13.14 -8.58 -39.89
C PRO A 339 12.60 -7.70 -38.64
N VAL A 340 12.41 -6.31 -38.70
CA VAL A 340 12.67 -5.26 -37.60
C VAL A 340 11.93 -3.81 -37.67
N ALA A 341 12.23 -2.80 -36.78
CA ALA A 341 11.62 -1.43 -36.54
C ALA A 341 12.62 -0.18 -36.40
N PRO A 342 12.20 1.13 -36.24
CA PRO A 342 13.00 2.38 -36.49
C PRO A 342 13.41 3.27 -35.25
N PRO A 343 14.10 4.44 -35.43
CA PRO A 343 13.79 5.68 -34.64
C PRO A 343 13.99 7.04 -35.46
N PRO A 344 14.26 8.30 -34.94
CA PRO A 344 13.59 9.55 -35.39
C PRO A 344 14.60 10.75 -35.64
N PRO A 345 14.42 12.04 -35.22
CA PRO A 345 13.28 12.99 -35.12
C PRO A 345 13.53 14.34 -35.87
N LYS A 346 12.65 15.37 -35.71
CA LYS A 346 13.04 16.82 -35.65
C LYS A 346 11.91 17.75 -35.14
N ASN A 347 12.30 18.94 -34.64
CA ASN A 347 11.43 19.90 -33.93
C ASN A 347 11.07 21.14 -34.76
N PHE A 348 9.83 21.63 -34.62
CA PHE A 348 9.38 23.04 -34.69
C PHE A 348 7.95 23.10 -34.08
N GLY A 349 7.42 24.19 -33.50
CA GLY A 349 8.04 25.48 -33.16
C GLY A 349 7.01 26.61 -32.99
N MET A 350 6.73 27.01 -31.75
CA MET A 350 5.96 28.20 -31.30
C MET A 350 4.47 28.39 -31.70
N GLY A 351 3.68 28.87 -30.71
CA GLY A 351 2.84 30.06 -30.91
C GLY A 351 1.32 29.88 -30.86
N GLY A 352 0.63 30.73 -30.08
CA GLY A 352 -0.83 30.94 -30.15
C GLY A 352 -1.53 30.98 -28.80
N ILE A 353 -2.04 32.16 -28.41
CA ILE A 353 -2.98 32.37 -27.28
C ILE A 353 -4.23 33.07 -27.85
N LYS A 354 -5.37 32.90 -27.15
CA LYS A 354 -6.74 33.42 -27.40
C LYS A 354 -7.66 32.38 -28.06
N ILE A 355 -8.96 32.33 -27.73
CA ILE A 355 -9.74 33.16 -26.78
C ILE A 355 -10.14 32.31 -25.57
#